data_AF-U2YJ15-F1
#
_entry.id   AF-U2YJ15-F1
#
_cell.length_a   1.000
_cell.length_b   1.000
_cell.length_c   1.000
_cell.angle_alpha   90.00
_cell.angle_beta   90.00
_cell.angle_gamma   90.00
#
_symmetry.space_group_name_H-M   'P 1'
#
loop_
_entity.id
_entity.type
_entity.pdbx_description
1 polymer ?
#
loop_
_entity_poly.entity_id
_entity_poly.type
_entity_poly.pdbx_seq_one_letter_code
_entity_poly.pdbx_strand_id
1 'polypeptide(L)'
;MFFAFPFPLVLALSPVTPDHQSIEQMDVSVAAEVRRLESVLDPDSADALRSNQQAWERRVQALDDQLAILRTDKTDDSEELARIGSEVRQQRLSFLADIKAIPAPDLRGGWTDGTTDVLFDTNGKDRAKLVTITDDGKGKSAICVVNGAFKASPDGLTISPDQQGDQPVQLRRFGITLAIEAEQPSASGMPPYCQTGGALSGKYFRIEGAEDLLPWLLH
;
A
#
# COMPACT_ATOMS: atom_id res chain seq x y z
N MET A 1 53.29 37.89 33.40
CA MET A 1 52.45 37.91 32.19
C MET A 1 52.11 36.47 31.83
N PHE A 2 50.97 35.95 32.29
CA PHE A 2 50.34 34.73 31.79
C PHE A 2 48.83 34.98 31.90
N PHE A 3 48.17 35.09 30.75
CA PHE A 3 46.73 35.22 30.62
C PHE A 3 46.11 33.82 30.75
N ALA A 4 45.18 33.65 31.68
CA ALA A 4 44.26 32.52 31.70
C ALA A 4 42.95 32.96 31.02
N PHE A 5 42.62 32.35 29.89
CA PHE A 5 41.30 32.47 29.24
C PHE A 5 40.43 31.24 29.59
N PRO A 6 39.09 31.41 29.55
CA PRO A 6 38.13 30.54 30.21
C PRO A 6 37.72 29.35 29.34
N PHE A 7 37.45 28.21 29.99
CA PHE A 7 36.72 27.11 29.38
C PHE A 7 35.23 27.49 29.22
N PRO A 8 34.63 27.32 28.03
CA PRO A 8 33.19 27.42 27.91
C PRO A 8 32.53 26.16 28.49
N LEU A 9 31.48 26.39 29.27
CA LEU A 9 30.49 25.42 29.70
C LEU A 9 29.98 24.67 28.45
N VAL A 10 30.25 23.37 28.36
CA VAL A 10 29.61 22.50 27.37
C VAL A 10 28.17 22.30 27.85
N LEU A 11 27.23 22.94 27.18
CA LEU A 11 25.81 22.62 27.27
C LEU A 11 25.64 21.17 26.77
N ALA A 12 25.36 20.26 27.69
CA ALA A 12 24.93 18.91 27.35
C ALA A 12 23.58 19.03 26.62
N LEU A 13 23.61 18.83 25.30
CA LEU A 13 22.41 18.56 24.52
C LEU A 13 21.82 17.25 25.06
N SER A 14 20.65 17.32 25.68
CA SER A 14 19.87 16.12 25.98
C SER A 14 19.65 15.34 24.69
N PRO A 15 19.79 14.00 24.69
CA PRO A 15 19.38 13.20 23.54
C PRO A 15 17.89 13.43 23.31
N VAL A 16 17.52 13.82 22.08
CA VAL A 16 16.15 13.81 21.61
C VAL A 16 15.74 12.34 21.59
N THR A 17 15.04 11.88 22.63
CA THR A 17 14.30 10.61 22.56
C THR A 17 13.25 10.77 21.45
N PRO A 18 13.14 9.82 20.51
CA PRO A 18 12.00 9.78 19.60
C PRO A 18 10.74 9.79 20.47
N ASP A 19 9.80 10.68 20.21
CA ASP A 19 8.52 10.71 20.94
C ASP A 19 7.85 9.33 20.80
N HIS A 20 7.89 8.54 21.86
CA HIS A 20 7.09 7.31 21.95
C HIS A 20 5.64 7.74 22.12
N GLN A 21 4.95 8.01 21.01
CA GLN A 21 3.50 8.12 21.01
C GLN A 21 2.91 6.83 21.58
N SER A 22 1.93 6.95 22.47
CA SER A 22 1.16 5.78 22.90
C SER A 22 0.35 5.20 21.73
N ILE A 23 0.05 3.91 21.78
CA ILE A 23 -0.80 3.24 20.78
C ILE A 23 -2.13 4.00 20.57
N GLU A 24 -2.76 4.46 21.65
CA GLU A 24 -4.00 5.25 21.60
C GLU A 24 -3.81 6.58 20.83
N GLN A 25 -2.68 7.26 21.03
CA GLN A 25 -2.36 8.49 20.28
C GLN A 25 -2.11 8.21 18.79
N MET A 26 -1.50 7.07 18.47
CA MET A 26 -1.32 6.66 17.08
C MET A 26 -2.67 6.36 16.42
N ASP A 27 -3.60 5.68 17.10
CA ASP A 27 -4.95 5.43 16.58
C ASP A 27 -5.73 6.72 16.32
N VAL A 28 -5.64 7.69 17.25
CA VAL A 28 -6.21 9.03 17.05
C VAL A 28 -5.57 9.73 15.84
N SER A 29 -4.25 9.61 15.66
CA SER A 29 -3.52 10.23 14.55
C SER A 29 -3.89 9.59 13.22
N VAL A 30 -4.00 8.27 13.14
CA VAL A 30 -4.47 7.53 11.97
C VAL A 30 -5.90 7.97 11.62
N ALA A 31 -6.82 7.99 12.58
CA ALA A 31 -8.19 8.42 12.35
C ALA A 31 -8.31 9.90 11.95
N ALA A 32 -7.42 10.77 12.42
CA ALA A 32 -7.35 12.16 11.98
C ALA A 32 -6.89 12.27 10.52
N GLU A 33 -5.88 11.49 10.12
CA GLU A 33 -5.34 11.52 8.78
C GLU A 33 -6.30 10.93 7.74
N VAL A 34 -7.02 9.86 8.09
CA VAL A 34 -8.12 9.33 7.26
C VAL A 34 -9.17 10.41 7.01
N ARG A 35 -9.65 11.09 8.06
CA ARG A 35 -10.65 12.17 7.91
C ARG A 35 -10.11 13.34 7.07
N ARG A 36 -8.84 13.70 7.23
CA ARG A 36 -8.18 14.71 6.41
C ARG A 36 -8.25 14.31 4.94
N LEU A 37 -7.85 13.08 4.60
CA LEU A 37 -7.88 12.56 3.24
C LEU A 37 -9.30 12.50 2.69
N GLU A 38 -10.27 11.93 3.41
CA GLU A 38 -11.68 11.89 2.98
C GLU A 38 -12.24 13.27 2.60
N SER A 39 -11.79 14.35 3.26
CA SER A 39 -12.25 15.71 2.97
C SER A 39 -11.68 16.33 1.69
N VAL A 40 -10.57 15.79 1.16
CA VAL A 40 -9.88 16.33 -0.02
C VAL A 40 -9.92 15.41 -1.24
N LEU A 41 -10.37 14.17 -1.05
CA LEU A 41 -10.49 13.17 -2.10
C LEU A 41 -11.83 13.29 -2.84
N ASP A 42 -11.84 12.86 -4.10
CA ASP A 42 -13.09 12.63 -4.81
C ASP A 42 -13.89 11.49 -4.15
N PRO A 43 -15.23 11.42 -4.33
CA PRO A 43 -16.07 10.44 -3.64
C PRO A 43 -15.61 8.99 -3.82
N ASP A 44 -15.19 8.61 -5.02
CA ASP A 44 -14.78 7.23 -5.30
C ASP A 44 -13.45 6.90 -4.61
N SER A 45 -12.50 7.84 -4.60
CA SER A 45 -11.25 7.71 -3.86
C SER A 45 -11.47 7.65 -2.34
N ALA A 46 -12.42 8.42 -1.81
CA ALA A 46 -12.78 8.38 -0.39
C ALA A 46 -13.42 7.04 -0.02
N ASP A 47 -14.28 6.48 -0.87
CA ASP A 47 -14.88 5.15 -0.68
C ASP A 47 -13.81 4.04 -0.65
N ALA A 48 -12.83 4.12 -1.55
CA ALA A 48 -11.72 3.20 -1.59
C ALA A 48 -10.83 3.30 -0.33
N LEU A 49 -10.54 4.53 0.14
CA LEU A 49 -9.83 4.76 1.40
C LEU A 49 -10.57 4.14 2.59
N ARG A 50 -11.90 4.32 2.67
CA ARG A 50 -12.73 3.73 3.74
C ARG A 50 -12.66 2.22 3.76
N SER A 51 -12.79 1.57 2.60
CA SER A 51 -12.67 0.11 2.49
C SER A 51 -11.30 -0.38 2.95
N ASN A 52 -10.24 0.29 2.49
CA ASN A 52 -8.86 -0.02 2.88
C ASN A 52 -8.63 0.19 4.39
N GLN A 53 -9.16 1.27 4.96
CA GLN A 53 -9.07 1.56 6.39
C GLN A 53 -9.77 0.48 7.23
N GLN A 54 -10.98 0.06 6.84
CA GLN A 54 -11.68 -1.03 7.54
C GLN A 54 -10.92 -2.36 7.48
N ALA A 55 -10.27 -2.66 6.35
CA ALA A 55 -9.43 -3.85 6.22
C ALA A 55 -8.20 -3.79 7.14
N TRP A 56 -7.56 -2.63 7.23
CA TRP A 56 -6.44 -2.40 8.15
C TRP A 56 -6.88 -2.52 9.62
N GLU A 57 -8.00 -1.91 10.01
CA GLU A 57 -8.56 -1.98 11.37
C GLU A 57 -8.83 -3.43 11.80
N ARG A 58 -9.36 -4.27 10.90
CA ARG A 58 -9.54 -5.70 11.19
C ARG A 58 -8.22 -6.43 11.48
N ARG A 59 -7.13 -6.08 10.77
CA ARG A 59 -5.80 -6.65 11.00
C ARG A 59 -5.23 -6.19 12.34
N VAL A 60 -5.38 -4.91 12.66
CA VAL A 60 -4.95 -4.34 13.95
C VAL A 60 -5.71 -4.96 15.11
N GLN A 61 -7.04 -5.10 14.99
CA GLN A 61 -7.84 -5.76 16.03
C GLN A 61 -7.37 -7.19 16.30
N ALA A 62 -7.06 -7.96 15.26
CA ALA A 62 -6.55 -9.32 15.42
C ALA A 62 -5.18 -9.36 16.15
N LEU A 63 -4.30 -8.39 15.90
CA LEU A 63 -3.03 -8.24 16.62
C LEU A 63 -3.25 -7.87 18.08
N ASP A 64 -4.15 -6.92 18.35
CA ASP A 64 -4.45 -6.47 19.71
C ASP A 64 -5.12 -7.60 20.54
N ASP A 65 -5.99 -8.40 19.92
CA ASP A 65 -6.60 -9.59 20.52
C ASP A 65 -5.53 -10.64 20.89
N GLN A 66 -4.56 -10.90 19.99
CA GLN A 66 -3.44 -11.80 20.27
C GLN A 66 -2.56 -11.28 21.41
N LEU A 67 -2.25 -9.98 21.40
CA LEU A 67 -1.46 -9.34 22.44
C LEU A 67 -2.16 -9.43 23.81
N ALA A 68 -3.49 -9.28 23.86
CA ALA A 68 -4.26 -9.42 25.09
C ALA A 68 -4.13 -10.83 25.69
N ILE A 69 -4.11 -11.87 24.85
CA ILE A 69 -3.90 -13.27 25.27
C ILE A 69 -2.46 -13.46 25.78
N LEU A 70 -1.45 -12.97 25.08
CA LEU A 70 -0.05 -13.20 25.50
C LEU A 70 0.32 -12.41 26.76
N ARG A 71 -0.29 -11.25 26.99
CA ARG A 71 -0.06 -10.45 28.21
C ARG A 71 -0.47 -11.16 29.49
N THR A 72 -1.48 -12.04 29.45
CA THR A 72 -1.86 -12.82 30.64
C THR A 72 -0.80 -13.83 31.03
N ASP A 73 0.00 -14.28 30.06
CA ASP A 73 1.01 -15.33 30.24
C ASP A 73 2.43 -14.76 30.49
N LYS A 74 2.60 -13.41 30.42
CA LYS A 74 3.85 -12.66 30.66
C LYS A 74 5.05 -13.21 29.86
N THR A 75 4.85 -13.49 28.59
CA THR A 75 5.89 -14.01 27.69
C THR A 75 6.66 -12.88 27.00
N ASP A 76 7.89 -13.16 26.58
CA ASP A 76 8.69 -12.26 25.72
C ASP A 76 7.94 -11.93 24.41
N ASP A 77 7.09 -12.84 23.94
CA ASP A 77 6.23 -12.66 22.77
C ASP A 77 5.23 -11.49 22.94
N SER A 78 4.85 -11.14 24.18
CA SER A 78 3.95 -10.02 24.45
C SER A 78 4.60 -8.65 24.25
N GLU A 79 5.91 -8.54 24.51
CA GLU A 79 6.66 -7.31 24.24
C GLU A 79 6.87 -7.15 22.73
N GLU A 80 7.23 -8.24 22.05
CA GLU A 80 7.42 -8.27 20.61
C GLU A 80 6.12 -7.93 19.84
N LEU A 81 4.98 -8.51 20.23
CA LEU A 81 3.69 -8.15 19.62
C LEU A 81 3.31 -6.69 19.89
N ALA A 82 3.64 -6.13 21.06
CA ALA A 82 3.38 -4.72 21.34
C ALA A 82 4.25 -3.80 20.46
N ARG A 83 5.50 -4.19 20.20
CA ARG A 83 6.39 -3.52 19.23
C ARG A 83 5.80 -3.57 17.82
N ILE A 84 5.42 -4.76 17.35
CA ILE A 84 4.77 -4.95 16.04
C ILE A 84 3.49 -4.10 15.93
N GLY A 85 2.65 -4.10 16.95
CA GLY A 85 1.41 -3.31 16.97
C GLY A 85 1.65 -1.79 16.87
N SER A 86 2.76 -1.31 17.41
CA SER A 86 3.18 0.10 17.28
C SER A 86 3.74 0.39 15.89
N GLU A 87 4.57 -0.51 15.36
CA GLU A 87 5.14 -0.39 14.01
C GLU A 87 4.08 -0.37 12.92
N VAL A 88 3.08 -1.26 13.00
CA VAL A 88 1.95 -1.30 12.03
C VAL A 88 1.17 0.03 12.01
N ARG A 89 1.00 0.68 13.16
CA ARG A 89 0.32 1.98 13.26
C ARG A 89 1.18 3.13 12.75
N GLN A 90 2.48 3.10 13.04
CA GLN A 90 3.41 4.09 12.54
C GLN A 90 3.56 4.01 11.01
N GLN A 91 3.69 2.80 10.47
CA GLN A 91 3.69 2.56 9.02
C GLN A 91 2.40 3.12 8.41
N ARG A 92 1.24 2.83 9.02
CA ARG A 92 -0.06 3.31 8.53
C ARG A 92 -0.12 4.83 8.48
N LEU A 93 0.34 5.48 9.54
CA LEU A 93 0.36 6.94 9.61
C LEU A 93 1.28 7.54 8.54
N SER A 94 2.48 6.97 8.35
CA SER A 94 3.40 7.39 7.28
C SER A 94 2.77 7.22 5.91
N PHE A 95 2.14 6.07 5.66
CA PHE A 95 1.47 5.77 4.41
C PHE A 95 0.36 6.77 4.12
N LEU A 96 -0.52 7.06 5.08
CA LEU A 96 -1.61 8.01 4.90
C LEU A 96 -1.10 9.44 4.68
N ALA A 97 -0.04 9.85 5.40
CA ALA A 97 0.59 11.16 5.24
C ALA A 97 1.22 11.37 3.86
N ASP A 98 1.74 10.29 3.26
CA ASP A 98 2.36 10.31 1.94
C ASP A 98 1.33 10.35 0.79
N ILE A 99 0.04 10.11 1.06
CA ILE A 99 -1.02 10.21 0.06
C ILE A 99 -1.22 11.68 -0.33
N LYS A 100 -0.78 12.00 -1.55
CA LYS A 100 -1.01 13.31 -2.19
C LYS A 100 -2.32 13.28 -2.96
N ALA A 101 -3.23 14.19 -2.62
CA ALA A 101 -4.52 14.31 -3.28
C ALA A 101 -4.38 14.68 -4.78
N ILE A 102 -3.32 15.40 -5.18
CA ILE A 102 -2.87 15.72 -6.56
C ILE A 102 -1.49 16.45 -6.45
N PRO A 103 -0.55 16.34 -7.41
CA PRO A 103 -0.55 15.42 -8.54
C PRO A 103 -0.17 14.01 -8.10
N ALA A 104 -0.69 13.07 -8.87
CA ALA A 104 -0.48 11.65 -8.70
C ALA A 104 1.02 11.28 -8.70
N PRO A 105 1.50 10.44 -7.76
CA PRO A 105 2.76 9.71 -7.93
C PRO A 105 2.66 8.75 -9.13
N ASP A 106 3.78 8.11 -9.48
CA ASP A 106 3.81 7.10 -10.52
C ASP A 106 2.74 5.99 -10.31
N LEU A 107 2.37 5.29 -11.40
CA LEU A 107 1.43 4.17 -11.33
C LEU A 107 2.07 2.93 -10.69
N ARG A 108 3.40 2.93 -10.58
CA ARG A 108 4.23 1.90 -9.98
C ARG A 108 3.82 1.69 -8.51
N GLY A 109 3.85 0.45 -8.06
CA GLY A 109 3.43 0.08 -6.71
C GLY A 109 2.42 -1.06 -6.68
N GLY A 110 1.92 -1.32 -5.48
CA GLY A 110 0.84 -2.27 -5.23
C GLY A 110 -0.49 -1.56 -5.02
N TRP A 111 -1.56 -2.22 -5.46
CA TRP A 111 -2.92 -1.69 -5.48
C TRP A 111 -3.91 -2.81 -5.13
N THR A 112 -4.93 -2.56 -4.31
CA THR A 112 -5.90 -3.57 -3.87
C THR A 112 -7.33 -3.03 -3.89
N ASP A 113 -8.28 -3.86 -4.28
CA ASP A 113 -9.73 -3.60 -4.07
C ASP A 113 -10.28 -4.37 -2.85
N GLY A 114 -9.41 -5.08 -2.11
CA GLY A 114 -9.75 -5.95 -0.99
C GLY A 114 -9.98 -7.42 -1.37
N THR A 115 -10.11 -7.73 -2.66
CA THR A 115 -10.24 -9.09 -3.21
C THR A 115 -9.13 -9.44 -4.21
N THR A 116 -8.60 -8.41 -4.86
CA THR A 116 -7.57 -8.50 -5.89
C THR A 116 -6.47 -7.51 -5.57
N ASP A 117 -5.25 -8.04 -5.42
CA ASP A 117 -4.03 -7.27 -5.32
C ASP A 117 -3.35 -7.19 -6.69
N VAL A 118 -2.81 -6.03 -7.02
CA VAL A 118 -2.18 -5.69 -8.28
C VAL A 118 -0.85 -5.05 -8.00
N LEU A 119 0.24 -5.67 -8.45
CA LEU A 119 1.57 -5.11 -8.39
C LEU A 119 2.00 -4.70 -9.80
N PHE A 120 2.47 -3.46 -9.95
CA PHE A 120 2.87 -2.91 -11.24
C PHE A 120 4.26 -2.28 -11.15
N ASP A 121 5.12 -2.64 -12.10
CA ASP A 121 6.45 -2.03 -12.25
C ASP A 121 6.85 -1.87 -13.72
N THR A 122 7.78 -0.95 -13.97
CA THR A 122 8.37 -0.67 -15.28
C THR A 122 9.89 -0.63 -15.19
N ASN A 123 10.59 -1.13 -16.21
CA ASN A 123 12.06 -1.17 -16.19
C ASN A 123 12.74 0.06 -16.83
N GLY A 124 11.99 1.13 -17.11
CA GLY A 124 12.48 2.34 -17.78
C GLY A 124 12.87 2.18 -19.26
N LYS A 125 12.63 1.00 -19.87
CA LYS A 125 12.92 0.68 -21.28
C LYS A 125 11.65 0.22 -22.01
N ASP A 126 10.54 0.89 -21.78
CA ASP A 126 9.22 0.61 -22.37
C ASP A 126 8.67 -0.80 -22.08
N ARG A 127 9.16 -1.46 -21.03
CA ARG A 127 8.65 -2.75 -20.56
C ARG A 127 7.98 -2.62 -19.21
N ALA A 128 6.86 -3.29 -19.08
CA ALA A 128 6.06 -3.35 -17.87
C ALA A 128 5.85 -4.80 -17.43
N LYS A 129 5.74 -4.98 -16.12
CA LYS A 129 5.25 -6.20 -15.50
C LYS A 129 4.07 -5.83 -14.60
N LEU A 130 2.97 -6.55 -14.79
CA LEU A 130 1.76 -6.46 -13.95
C LEU A 130 1.53 -7.85 -13.35
N VAL A 131 1.45 -7.93 -12.04
CA VAL A 131 1.09 -9.15 -11.32
C VAL A 131 -0.23 -8.94 -10.63
N THR A 132 -1.14 -9.88 -10.81
CA THR A 132 -2.45 -9.88 -10.16
C THR A 132 -2.53 -11.10 -9.24
N ILE A 133 -3.03 -10.88 -8.03
CA ILE A 133 -3.28 -11.91 -7.03
C ILE A 133 -4.73 -11.78 -6.63
N THR A 134 -5.54 -12.80 -6.93
CA THR A 134 -6.99 -12.81 -6.68
C THR A 134 -7.32 -13.84 -5.61
N ASP A 135 -8.26 -13.54 -4.72
CA ASP A 135 -8.84 -14.46 -3.72
C ASP A 135 -10.37 -14.54 -3.92
N ASP A 136 -10.93 -15.76 -3.95
CA ASP A 136 -12.36 -16.00 -4.13
C ASP A 136 -13.19 -15.91 -2.84
N GLY A 137 -12.54 -15.58 -1.71
CA GLY A 137 -13.12 -15.55 -0.37
C GLY A 137 -13.47 -16.93 0.20
N LYS A 138 -13.16 -18.00 -0.52
CA LYS A 138 -13.42 -19.41 -0.15
C LYS A 138 -12.13 -20.22 -0.05
N GLY A 139 -10.99 -19.53 0.04
CA GLY A 139 -9.67 -20.12 0.20
C GLY A 139 -9.03 -20.57 -1.12
N LYS A 140 -9.53 -20.12 -2.27
CA LYS A 140 -8.81 -20.27 -3.54
C LYS A 140 -8.20 -18.95 -3.94
N SER A 141 -6.93 -19.00 -4.33
CA SER A 141 -6.23 -17.87 -4.90
C SER A 141 -5.65 -18.20 -6.27
N ALA A 142 -5.53 -17.18 -7.11
CA ALA A 142 -4.88 -17.26 -8.41
C ALA A 142 -3.90 -16.10 -8.58
N ILE A 143 -2.70 -16.42 -9.08
CA ILE A 143 -1.66 -15.44 -9.43
C ILE A 143 -1.51 -15.44 -10.95
N CYS A 144 -1.55 -14.26 -11.56
CA CYS A 144 -1.29 -14.08 -12.99
C CYS A 144 -0.24 -13.00 -13.21
N VAL A 145 0.59 -13.19 -14.24
CA VAL A 145 1.68 -12.27 -14.58
C VAL A 145 1.54 -11.86 -16.03
N VAL A 146 1.44 -10.56 -16.26
CA VAL A 146 1.44 -9.95 -17.60
C VAL A 146 2.79 -9.26 -17.80
N ASN A 147 3.53 -9.73 -18.80
CA ASN A 147 4.71 -9.06 -19.31
C ASN A 147 4.37 -8.43 -20.65
N GLY A 148 4.82 -7.20 -20.88
CA GLY A 148 4.48 -6.52 -22.11
C GLY A 148 5.28 -5.26 -22.37
N ALA A 149 5.12 -4.74 -23.58
CA ALA A 149 5.49 -3.36 -23.88
C ALA A 149 4.46 -2.43 -23.24
N PHE A 150 4.88 -1.27 -22.74
CA PHE A 150 3.93 -0.24 -22.30
C PHE A 150 4.03 1.04 -23.11
N LYS A 151 2.91 1.75 -23.17
CA LYS A 151 2.85 3.11 -23.71
C LYS A 151 2.18 4.01 -22.69
N ALA A 152 2.92 5.02 -22.22
CA ALA A 152 2.38 6.05 -21.35
C ALA A 152 1.61 7.10 -22.16
N SER A 153 0.58 7.66 -21.54
CA SER A 153 -0.25 8.77 -22.01
C SER A 153 -0.53 9.72 -20.84
N PRO A 154 -1.02 10.95 -21.08
CA PRO A 154 -1.40 11.86 -20.01
C PRO A 154 -2.46 11.27 -19.06
N ASP A 155 -3.32 10.39 -19.57
CA ASP A 155 -4.48 9.85 -18.83
C ASP A 155 -4.23 8.47 -18.22
N GLY A 156 -3.04 7.90 -18.40
CA GLY A 156 -2.70 6.56 -17.95
C GLY A 156 -1.65 5.85 -18.81
N LEU A 157 -1.59 4.53 -18.70
CA LEU A 157 -0.64 3.66 -19.37
C LEU A 157 -1.37 2.45 -19.94
N THR A 158 -1.00 2.04 -21.15
CA THR A 158 -1.48 0.80 -21.76
C THR A 158 -0.34 -0.21 -21.78
N ILE A 159 -0.57 -1.42 -21.25
CA ILE A 159 0.33 -2.56 -21.37
C ILE A 159 -0.19 -3.43 -22.52
N SER A 160 0.66 -3.67 -23.51
CA SER A 160 0.44 -4.65 -24.59
C SER A 160 1.18 -5.94 -24.23
N PRO A 161 0.47 -7.02 -23.84
CA PRO A 161 1.11 -8.26 -23.43
C PRO A 161 1.96 -8.88 -24.55
N ASP A 162 3.05 -9.57 -24.18
CA ASP A 162 3.90 -10.30 -25.14
C ASP A 162 3.19 -11.53 -25.71
N GLN A 163 2.26 -12.10 -24.95
CA GLN A 163 1.54 -13.31 -25.33
C GLN A 163 0.55 -12.99 -26.45
N GLN A 164 0.65 -13.72 -27.56
CA GLN A 164 -0.17 -13.50 -28.73
C GLN A 164 -1.64 -13.87 -28.44
N GLY A 165 -2.54 -12.90 -28.63
CA GLY A 165 -3.99 -13.07 -28.40
C GLY A 165 -4.48 -12.49 -27.08
N ASP A 166 -3.58 -12.09 -26.19
CA ASP A 166 -3.93 -11.40 -24.95
C ASP A 166 -4.35 -9.95 -25.22
N GLN A 167 -5.32 -9.45 -24.43
CA GLN A 167 -5.85 -8.10 -24.58
C GLN A 167 -4.96 -7.07 -23.88
N PRO A 168 -4.86 -5.84 -24.42
CA PRO A 168 -4.19 -4.75 -23.74
C PRO A 168 -4.83 -4.42 -22.39
N VAL A 169 -3.99 -4.04 -21.42
CA VAL A 169 -4.42 -3.59 -20.09
C VAL A 169 -4.27 -2.09 -19.99
N GLN A 170 -5.35 -1.36 -19.70
CA GLN A 170 -5.28 0.07 -19.45
C GLN A 170 -5.24 0.34 -17.95
N LEU A 171 -4.20 1.03 -17.52
CA LEU A 171 -4.00 1.52 -16.16
C LEU A 171 -4.19 3.03 -16.16
N ARG A 172 -5.18 3.52 -15.43
CA ARG A 172 -5.49 4.95 -15.37
C ARG A 172 -5.45 5.41 -13.92
N ARG A 173 -5.01 6.64 -13.70
CA ARG A 173 -5.14 7.24 -12.37
C ARG A 173 -6.50 7.88 -12.25
N PHE A 174 -7.17 7.63 -11.13
CA PHE A 174 -8.38 8.34 -10.75
C PHE A 174 -8.21 8.88 -9.32
N GLY A 175 -7.78 10.14 -9.21
CA GLY A 175 -7.36 10.72 -7.93
C GLY A 175 -6.18 9.96 -7.34
N ILE A 176 -6.37 9.35 -6.17
CA ILE A 176 -5.35 8.52 -5.49
C ILE A 176 -5.50 7.03 -5.79
N THR A 177 -6.56 6.64 -6.50
CA THR A 177 -6.79 5.25 -6.88
C THR A 177 -6.13 4.93 -8.22
N LEU A 178 -5.87 3.64 -8.42
CA LEU A 178 -5.61 3.07 -9.73
C LEU A 178 -6.93 2.53 -10.27
N ALA A 179 -7.37 3.05 -11.42
CA ALA A 179 -8.43 2.45 -12.21
C ALA A 179 -7.78 1.50 -13.23
N ILE A 180 -8.26 0.26 -13.27
CA ILE A 180 -7.87 -0.69 -14.29
C ILE A 180 -9.06 -0.91 -15.21
N GLU A 181 -8.82 -0.81 -16.51
CA GLU A 181 -9.77 -1.11 -17.56
C GLU A 181 -9.13 -2.19 -18.44
N ALA A 182 -9.66 -3.42 -18.41
CA ALA A 182 -9.42 -4.39 -19.49
C ALA A 182 -10.64 -4.51 -20.39
N GLU A 183 -10.36 -4.60 -21.70
CA GLU A 183 -11.32 -5.09 -22.67
C GLU A 183 -11.59 -6.58 -22.39
N GLN A 184 -12.83 -6.92 -22.04
CA GLN A 184 -13.21 -8.31 -21.75
C GLN A 184 -13.39 -9.13 -23.02
N PRO A 185 -13.01 -10.43 -22.97
CA PRO A 185 -13.97 -11.45 -23.40
C PRO A 185 -14.09 -12.61 -22.40
N SER A 186 -15.29 -12.80 -21.84
CA SER A 186 -15.71 -14.00 -21.07
C SER A 186 -15.97 -15.19 -22.02
N ALA A 187 -15.99 -16.48 -21.64
CA ALA A 187 -16.19 -17.14 -20.34
C ALA A 187 -15.37 -18.45 -20.19
N SER A 188 -14.41 -18.73 -21.07
CA SER A 188 -13.98 -20.12 -21.33
C SER A 188 -12.66 -20.23 -22.15
N GLY A 189 -11.73 -19.28 -22.03
CA GLY A 189 -10.46 -19.23 -22.79
C GLY A 189 -9.70 -17.91 -22.56
N MET A 190 -9.07 -17.80 -21.39
CA MET A 190 -8.77 -16.58 -20.63
C MET A 190 -7.63 -15.68 -21.17
N PRO A 191 -7.88 -14.36 -21.31
CA PRO A 191 -6.98 -13.34 -20.75
C PRO A 191 -7.65 -12.12 -20.05
N PRO A 192 -8.52 -12.26 -19.03
CA PRO A 192 -8.78 -11.23 -18.03
C PRO A 192 -7.84 -11.42 -16.83
N TYR A 193 -6.53 -11.53 -17.13
CA TYR A 193 -5.37 -11.68 -16.22
C TYR A 193 -5.65 -12.24 -14.80
N CYS A 194 -6.19 -13.44 -14.57
CA CYS A 194 -7.03 -14.38 -15.33
C CYS A 194 -7.86 -15.18 -14.31
N GLN A 195 -8.45 -14.42 -13.38
CA GLN A 195 -9.60 -14.71 -12.53
C GLN A 195 -9.62 -16.04 -11.75
N THR A 196 -9.74 -15.94 -10.42
CA THR A 196 -11.06 -16.26 -9.81
C THR A 196 -11.35 -15.40 -8.59
N GLY A 197 -12.52 -14.74 -8.61
CA GLY A 197 -13.06 -13.93 -7.49
C GLY A 197 -13.68 -12.58 -7.89
N GLY A 198 -13.20 -11.94 -8.95
CA GLY A 198 -13.65 -10.62 -9.39
C GLY A 198 -13.16 -10.23 -10.78
N ALA A 199 -13.72 -9.15 -11.33
CA ALA A 199 -13.18 -8.51 -12.53
C ALA A 199 -11.97 -7.67 -12.12
N LEU A 200 -10.83 -7.76 -12.83
CA LEU A 200 -9.75 -6.78 -12.58
C LEU A 200 -10.15 -5.37 -13.00
N SER A 201 -11.16 -5.24 -13.87
CA SER A 201 -11.68 -3.92 -14.19
C SER A 201 -12.32 -3.35 -12.93
N GLY A 202 -11.73 -2.30 -12.37
CA GLY A 202 -12.08 -1.82 -11.05
C GLY A 202 -11.20 -0.66 -10.60
N LYS A 203 -11.49 -0.16 -9.39
CA LYS A 203 -10.69 0.85 -8.72
C LYS A 203 -9.96 0.23 -7.54
N TYR A 204 -8.68 0.52 -7.45
CA TYR A 204 -7.76 -0.08 -6.52
C TYR A 204 -7.11 1.01 -5.66
N PHE A 205 -7.01 0.74 -4.37
CA PHE A 205 -6.34 1.58 -3.40
C PHE A 205 -4.90 1.13 -3.20
N ARG A 206 -3.98 2.05 -2.93
CA ARG A 206 -2.56 1.71 -2.77
C ARG A 206 -2.35 0.72 -1.62
N ILE A 207 -1.52 -0.29 -1.83
CA ILE A 207 -1.06 -1.23 -0.81
C ILE A 207 0.16 -0.61 -0.13
N GLU A 208 0.11 -0.59 1.19
CA GLU A 208 1.20 -0.13 2.05
C GLU A 208 2.42 -1.06 1.94
N GLY A 209 3.62 -0.49 1.82
CA GLY A 209 4.87 -1.26 1.69
C GLY A 209 5.08 -2.00 0.37
N ALA A 210 4.16 -1.88 -0.59
CA ALA A 210 4.29 -2.62 -1.85
C ALA A 210 5.49 -2.20 -2.71
N GLU A 211 6.10 -1.04 -2.44
CA GLU A 211 7.34 -0.58 -3.09
C GLU A 211 8.51 -1.51 -2.80
N ASP A 212 8.59 -2.04 -1.57
CA ASP A 212 9.60 -3.03 -1.17
C ASP A 212 9.38 -4.36 -1.89
N LEU A 213 8.17 -4.53 -2.43
CA LEU A 213 7.78 -5.70 -3.18
C LEU A 213 8.04 -5.60 -4.70
N LEU A 214 8.44 -4.43 -5.20
CA LEU A 214 8.66 -4.26 -6.64
C LEU A 214 10.01 -4.79 -7.15
N PRO A 215 11.14 -4.68 -6.41
CA PRO A 215 12.43 -5.14 -6.91
C PRO A 215 12.44 -6.63 -7.31
N TRP A 216 11.65 -7.48 -6.65
CA TRP A 216 11.54 -8.89 -7.03
C TRP A 216 10.65 -9.13 -8.24
N LEU A 217 9.81 -8.18 -8.63
CA LEU A 217 8.99 -8.32 -9.82
C LEU A 217 9.83 -8.26 -11.07
N LEU A 218 10.84 -7.40 -11.19
CA LEU A 218 11.58 -7.24 -12.46
C LEU A 218 12.78 -8.19 -12.63
N HIS A 219 12.96 -9.17 -11.74
CA HIS A 219 14.00 -10.19 -11.80
C HIS A 219 13.47 -11.59 -12.13
#